data_AF-A0A8T6LXU0-F1
#
_entry.id   AF-A0A8T6LXU0-F1
#
_cell.length_a   1.000
_cell.length_b   1.000
_cell.length_c   1.000
_cell.angle_alpha   90.00
_cell.angle_beta   90.00
_cell.angle_gamma   90.00
#
_symmetry.space_group_name_H-M   'P 1'
#
loop_
_entity.id
_entity.type
_entity.pdbx_description
1 polymer ?
#
loop_
_entity_poly.entity_id
_entity_poly.type
_entity_poly.pdbx_seq_one_letter_code
_entity_poly.pdbx_strand_id
1 'polypeptide(L)'
;MDSNVQLMLYLLPTLAGLLLILPFGRSLSGPFESIFPSLKSARGRVFSGLILTCVAGMAVSFQTLWITSKLSEGGNFCASNTVLSCDDVLGNIDYNTVPYLEISWGGLGAAVFAILLYLAYSSFKEPNASWVSMNLRLGTLLTFGGFFVIALLIYYEIKMGKICQYCSTAHLANIAAFIGFFRLMKMNETKDWDDIWAQVDK
;
A
#
# COMPACT_ATOMS: atom_id res chain seq x y z
N MET A 1 22.50 -7.71 -2.11
CA MET A 1 21.29 -8.20 -2.80
C MET A 1 21.03 -7.25 -3.95
N ASP A 2 20.71 -7.76 -5.15
CA ASP A 2 20.40 -6.90 -6.30
C ASP A 2 19.18 -6.03 -6.01
N SER A 3 19.18 -4.79 -6.49
CA SER A 3 18.10 -3.82 -6.24
C SER A 3 16.78 -4.30 -6.85
N ASN A 4 16.81 -4.98 -8.00
CA ASN A 4 15.58 -5.55 -8.58
C ASN A 4 15.01 -6.69 -7.72
N VAL A 5 15.88 -7.55 -7.17
CA VAL A 5 15.45 -8.62 -6.25
C VAL A 5 14.84 -8.01 -4.99
N GLN A 6 15.45 -6.96 -4.46
CA GLN A 6 14.90 -6.25 -3.30
C GLN A 6 13.55 -5.59 -3.62
N LEU A 7 13.39 -4.98 -4.80
CA LEU A 7 12.12 -4.43 -5.25
C LEU A 7 11.01 -5.50 -5.29
N MET A 8 11.33 -6.71 -5.75
CA MET A 8 10.35 -7.82 -5.80
C MET A 8 9.81 -8.21 -4.42
N LEU A 9 10.58 -8.03 -3.34
CA LEU A 9 10.13 -8.29 -1.97
C LEU A 9 8.97 -7.37 -1.54
N TYR A 10 8.82 -6.22 -2.18
CA TYR A 10 7.70 -5.30 -1.90
C TYR A 10 6.61 -5.41 -2.97
N LEU A 11 7.01 -5.48 -4.24
CA LEU A 11 6.08 -5.53 -5.36
C LEU A 11 5.20 -6.79 -5.33
N LEU A 12 5.78 -7.97 -5.05
CA LEU A 12 5.02 -9.22 -5.04
C LEU A 12 3.94 -9.24 -3.95
N PRO A 13 4.22 -8.88 -2.68
CA PRO A 13 3.16 -8.72 -1.67
C PRO A 13 2.10 -7.68 -2.04
N THR A 14 2.47 -6.54 -2.62
CA THR A 14 1.51 -5.53 -3.08
C THR A 14 0.58 -6.08 -4.16
N LEU A 15 1.13 -6.79 -5.15
CA LEU A 15 0.32 -7.42 -6.20
C LEU A 15 -0.57 -8.53 -5.63
N ALA A 16 -0.04 -9.39 -4.77
CA ALA A 16 -0.83 -10.43 -4.11
C ALA A 16 -1.96 -9.82 -3.27
N GLY A 17 -1.68 -8.75 -2.52
CA GLY A 17 -2.67 -8.00 -1.76
C GLY A 17 -3.77 -7.42 -2.64
N LEU A 18 -3.41 -6.78 -3.75
CA LEU A 18 -4.35 -6.27 -4.74
C LEU A 18 -5.23 -7.39 -5.34
N LEU A 19 -4.64 -8.53 -5.71
CA LEU A 19 -5.38 -9.67 -6.26
C LEU A 19 -6.42 -10.20 -5.26
N LEU A 20 -6.08 -10.27 -3.96
CA LEU A 20 -7.02 -10.67 -2.90
C LEU A 20 -8.14 -9.64 -2.69
N ILE A 21 -7.81 -8.35 -2.80
CA ILE A 21 -8.76 -7.24 -2.69
C ILE A 21 -9.75 -7.24 -3.85
N LEU A 22 -9.41 -7.73 -5.03
CA LEU A 22 -10.26 -7.70 -6.23
C LEU A 22 -11.34 -8.80 -6.22
N PRO A 23 -12.46 -8.63 -6.96
CA PRO A 23 -13.60 -9.56 -6.91
C PRO A 23 -13.25 -10.96 -7.41
N PHE A 24 -12.36 -11.07 -8.39
CA PHE A 24 -11.85 -12.35 -8.91
C PHE A 24 -10.87 -13.06 -7.95
N GLY A 25 -10.47 -12.42 -6.86
CA GLY A 25 -9.56 -12.99 -5.86
C GLY A 25 -10.06 -14.30 -5.24
N ARG A 26 -11.38 -14.59 -5.28
CA ARG A 26 -11.96 -15.85 -4.78
C ARG A 26 -11.41 -17.08 -5.52
N SER A 27 -11.27 -17.00 -6.84
CA SER A 27 -10.76 -18.11 -7.65
C SER A 27 -9.27 -18.36 -7.39
N LEU A 28 -8.53 -17.34 -6.96
CA LEU A 28 -7.11 -17.41 -6.64
C LEU A 28 -6.85 -17.82 -5.18
N SER A 29 -7.77 -17.50 -4.26
CA SER A 29 -7.62 -17.81 -2.83
C SER A 29 -7.95 -19.26 -2.48
N GLY A 30 -8.76 -19.95 -3.28
CA GLY A 30 -9.25 -21.32 -3.02
C GLY A 30 -8.17 -22.32 -2.55
N PRO A 31 -7.00 -22.41 -3.21
CA PRO A 31 -5.93 -23.31 -2.79
C PRO A 31 -5.34 -23.01 -1.39
N PHE A 32 -5.50 -21.77 -0.90
CA PHE A 32 -4.90 -21.28 0.35
C PHE A 32 -5.91 -21.17 1.50
N GLU A 33 -7.20 -21.43 1.26
CA GLU A 33 -8.26 -21.31 2.27
C GLU A 33 -8.16 -22.34 3.40
N SER A 34 -7.50 -23.48 3.16
CA SER A 34 -7.21 -24.50 4.18
C SER A 34 -6.14 -24.03 5.17
N ILE A 35 -5.22 -23.15 4.73
CA ILE A 35 -4.11 -22.61 5.53
C ILE A 35 -4.53 -21.31 6.21
N PHE A 36 -5.30 -20.47 5.50
CA PHE A 36 -5.72 -19.16 5.97
C PHE A 36 -7.26 -19.06 6.02
N PRO A 37 -7.89 -19.36 7.18
CA PRO A 37 -9.33 -19.32 7.34
C PRO A 37 -9.96 -17.94 7.04
N SER A 38 -9.20 -16.86 7.20
CA SER A 38 -9.65 -15.50 6.88
C SER A 38 -10.05 -15.35 5.41
N LEU A 39 -9.48 -16.14 4.50
CA LEU A 39 -9.73 -16.06 3.05
C LEU A 39 -11.07 -16.65 2.62
N LYS A 40 -11.71 -17.48 3.46
CA LYS A 40 -13.02 -18.10 3.18
C LYS A 40 -14.12 -17.07 3.01
N SER A 41 -14.04 -16.00 3.82
CA SER A 41 -15.00 -14.90 3.79
C SER A 41 -14.55 -13.80 2.83
N ALA A 42 -15.48 -13.17 2.09
CA ALA A 42 -15.13 -12.05 1.23
C ALA A 42 -14.54 -10.89 2.05
N ARG A 43 -15.13 -10.58 3.22
CA ARG A 43 -14.62 -9.56 4.14
C ARG A 43 -13.21 -9.89 4.62
N GLY A 44 -12.97 -11.10 5.11
CA GLY A 44 -11.65 -11.51 5.60
C GLY A 44 -10.59 -11.60 4.51
N ARG A 45 -10.95 -11.99 3.28
CA ARG A 45 -10.07 -11.94 2.12
C ARG A 45 -9.65 -10.51 1.78
N VAL A 46 -10.61 -9.58 1.71
CA VAL A 46 -10.32 -8.17 1.40
C VAL A 46 -9.50 -7.53 2.52
N PHE A 47 -9.80 -7.79 3.79
CA PHE A 47 -8.94 -7.35 4.90
C PHE A 47 -7.53 -7.93 4.83
N SER A 48 -7.39 -9.22 4.53
CA SER A 48 -6.08 -9.87 4.43
C SER A 48 -5.25 -9.25 3.29
N GLY A 49 -5.88 -9.01 2.14
CA GLY A 49 -5.24 -8.31 1.02
C GLY A 49 -4.86 -6.87 1.34
N LEU A 50 -5.74 -6.15 2.05
CA LEU A 50 -5.49 -4.77 2.48
C LEU A 50 -4.34 -4.68 3.48
N ILE A 51 -4.31 -5.54 4.49
CA ILE A 51 -3.22 -5.60 5.48
C ILE A 51 -1.90 -5.91 4.79
N LEU A 52 -1.87 -6.91 3.91
CA LEU A 52 -0.66 -7.25 3.15
C LEU A 52 -0.16 -6.08 2.30
N THR A 53 -1.09 -5.40 1.61
CA THR A 53 -0.80 -4.19 0.83
C THR A 53 -0.24 -3.07 1.69
N CYS A 54 -0.85 -2.79 2.85
CA CYS A 54 -0.38 -1.73 3.76
C CYS A 54 0.99 -2.05 4.36
N VAL A 55 1.27 -3.31 4.72
CA VAL A 55 2.59 -3.74 5.17
C VAL A 55 3.63 -3.55 4.06
N ALA A 56 3.33 -3.96 2.84
CA ALA A 56 4.22 -3.81 1.70
C ALA A 56 4.47 -2.32 1.35
N GLY A 57 3.40 -1.51 1.35
CA GLY A 57 3.45 -0.05 1.15
C GLY A 57 4.28 0.66 2.21
N MET A 58 4.12 0.28 3.48
CA MET A 58 4.94 0.78 4.58
C MET A 58 6.41 0.39 4.41
N ALA A 59 6.68 -0.89 4.11
CA ALA A 59 8.03 -1.41 3.95
C ALA A 59 8.77 -0.75 2.78
N VAL A 60 8.12 -0.59 1.62
CA VAL A 60 8.74 0.11 0.48
C VAL A 60 8.97 1.59 0.77
N SER A 61 8.09 2.23 1.55
CA SER A 61 8.28 3.62 1.96
C SER A 61 9.49 3.78 2.88
N PHE A 62 9.65 2.90 3.88
CA PHE A 62 10.88 2.84 4.69
C PHE A 62 12.12 2.57 3.83
N GLN A 63 12.00 1.71 2.82
CA GLN A 63 13.10 1.45 1.89
C GLN A 63 13.50 2.72 1.11
N THR A 64 12.54 3.50 0.61
CA THR A 64 12.84 4.77 -0.07
C THR A 64 13.50 5.79 0.85
N LEU A 65 13.07 5.86 2.12
CA LEU A 65 13.69 6.69 3.14
C LEU A 65 15.14 6.26 3.38
N TRP A 66 15.37 4.96 3.56
CA TRP A 66 16.71 4.41 3.75
C TRP A 66 17.62 4.67 2.54
N ILE A 67 17.12 4.48 1.30
CA ILE A 67 17.86 4.80 0.08
C ILE A 67 18.25 6.28 0.08
N THR A 68 17.30 7.18 0.37
CA THR A 68 17.56 8.63 0.45
C THR A 68 18.70 8.95 1.43
N SER A 69 18.70 8.34 2.62
CA SER A 69 19.80 8.49 3.58
C SER A 69 21.13 7.98 3.03
N LYS A 70 21.15 6.84 2.34
CA LYS A 70 22.39 6.31 1.74
C LYS A 70 22.93 7.14 0.60
N LEU A 71 22.08 7.76 -0.20
CA LEU A 71 22.50 8.70 -1.23
C LEU A 71 23.14 9.96 -0.62
N SER A 72 22.60 10.45 0.51
CA SER A 72 23.18 11.59 1.22
C SER A 72 24.58 11.31 1.80
N GLU A 73 24.88 10.03 2.09
CA GLU A 73 26.20 9.56 2.51
C GLU A 73 27.18 9.36 1.32
N GLY A 74 26.75 9.63 0.09
CA GLY A 74 27.53 9.43 -1.15
C GLY A 74 27.46 8.01 -1.72
N GLY A 75 26.51 7.19 -1.26
CA GLY A 75 26.28 5.84 -1.78
C GLY A 75 25.54 5.82 -3.13
N ASN A 76 25.44 4.62 -3.71
CA ASN A 76 24.50 4.33 -4.79
C ASN A 76 23.72 3.05 -4.46
N PHE A 77 22.58 2.86 -5.11
CA PHE A 77 21.74 1.70 -4.90
C PHE A 77 21.05 1.20 -6.17
N CYS A 78 20.33 2.08 -6.88
CA CYS A 78 19.60 1.77 -8.11
C CYS A 78 19.90 2.82 -9.22
N ALA A 79 21.08 3.44 -9.20
CA ALA A 79 21.56 4.36 -10.22
C ALA A 79 21.60 3.67 -11.60
N SER A 80 21.11 4.36 -12.62
CA SER A 80 21.10 3.88 -13.99
C SER A 80 21.17 5.02 -15.01
N ASN A 81 21.86 4.80 -16.12
CA ASN A 81 21.87 5.71 -17.26
C ASN A 81 20.55 5.68 -18.06
N THR A 82 19.63 4.78 -17.71
CA THR A 82 18.33 4.67 -18.35
C THR A 82 17.29 5.61 -17.71
N VAL A 83 16.07 5.60 -18.23
CA VAL A 83 14.92 6.29 -17.62
C VAL A 83 14.57 5.71 -16.25
N LEU A 84 14.92 4.45 -15.98
CA LEU A 84 14.59 3.77 -14.73
C LEU A 84 15.73 3.93 -13.72
N SER A 85 15.64 4.96 -12.86
CA SER A 85 16.61 5.17 -11.78
C SER A 85 15.96 5.78 -10.56
N CYS A 86 15.90 5.00 -9.47
CA CYS A 86 15.36 5.49 -8.20
C CYS A 86 16.35 6.38 -7.44
N ASP A 87 17.66 6.27 -7.70
CA ASP A 87 18.69 7.11 -7.08
C ASP A 87 18.56 8.55 -7.56
N ASP A 88 18.36 8.75 -8.87
CA ASP A 88 18.20 10.08 -9.45
C ASP A 88 16.98 10.80 -8.83
N VAL A 89 15.86 10.09 -8.68
CA VAL A 89 14.61 10.65 -8.10
C VAL A 89 14.74 10.90 -6.60
N LEU A 90 15.19 9.91 -5.82
CA LEU A 90 15.25 10.01 -4.37
C LEU A 90 16.42 10.90 -3.88
N GLY A 91 17.48 11.00 -4.66
CA GLY A 91 18.63 11.87 -4.38
C GLY A 91 18.37 13.34 -4.69
N ASN A 92 17.30 13.67 -5.42
CA ASN A 92 16.97 15.05 -5.76
C ASN A 92 16.21 15.72 -4.61
N ILE A 93 16.89 16.59 -3.86
CA ILE A 93 16.31 17.33 -2.73
C ILE A 93 15.14 18.23 -3.11
N ASP A 94 15.12 18.81 -4.31
CA ASP A 94 14.04 19.71 -4.74
C ASP A 94 12.72 18.97 -4.96
N TYR A 95 12.79 17.69 -5.36
CA TYR A 95 11.62 16.88 -5.68
C TYR A 95 11.29 15.81 -4.62
N ASN A 96 12.29 15.31 -3.87
CA ASN A 96 12.10 14.30 -2.83
C ASN A 96 11.81 14.89 -1.44
N THR A 97 11.59 16.20 -1.31
CA THR A 97 11.26 16.87 -0.05
C THR A 97 9.80 17.29 -0.02
N VAL A 98 9.13 17.02 1.11
CA VAL A 98 7.77 17.51 1.36
C VAL A 98 7.85 19.02 1.62
N PRO A 99 7.14 19.85 0.84
CA PRO A 99 7.09 21.29 1.08
C PRO A 99 6.68 21.61 2.52
N TYR A 100 7.32 22.59 3.14
CA TYR A 100 7.07 23.09 4.50
C TYR A 100 7.40 22.15 5.68
N LEU A 101 7.50 20.83 5.45
CA LEU A 101 7.82 19.85 6.50
C LEU A 101 9.28 19.41 6.51
N GLU A 102 10.04 19.68 5.44
CA GLU A 102 11.47 19.37 5.30
C GLU A 102 11.82 17.88 5.56
N ILE A 103 10.84 16.98 5.44
CA ILE A 103 11.01 15.53 5.47
C ILE A 103 10.95 14.95 4.07
N SER A 104 11.49 13.75 3.86
CA SER A 104 11.34 13.07 2.58
C SER A 104 9.92 12.52 2.37
N TRP A 105 9.49 12.41 1.11
CA TRP A 105 8.20 11.78 0.79
C TRP A 105 8.13 10.32 1.25
N GLY A 106 9.27 9.61 1.25
CA GLY A 106 9.37 8.25 1.79
C GLY A 106 9.02 8.18 3.28
N GLY A 107 9.45 9.16 4.07
CA GLY A 107 9.11 9.26 5.49
C GLY A 107 7.61 9.52 5.70
N LEU A 108 7.02 10.45 4.94
CA LEU A 108 5.59 10.71 4.98
C LEU A 108 4.77 9.48 4.57
N GLY A 109 5.18 8.80 3.49
CA GLY A 109 4.55 7.57 3.03
C GLY A 109 4.56 6.46 4.08
N ALA A 110 5.69 6.27 4.77
CA ALA A 110 5.80 5.28 5.85
C ALA A 110 4.83 5.56 7.00
N ALA A 111 4.72 6.83 7.42
CA ALA A 111 3.77 7.24 8.45
C ALA A 111 2.31 7.02 8.02
N VAL A 112 1.95 7.40 6.79
CA VAL A 112 0.60 7.20 6.25
C VAL A 112 0.26 5.72 6.17
N PHE A 113 1.13 4.87 5.61
CA PHE A 113 0.87 3.44 5.54
C PHE A 113 0.82 2.77 6.91
N ALA A 114 1.55 3.26 7.92
CA ALA A 114 1.42 2.78 9.29
C ALA A 114 0.03 3.10 9.87
N ILE A 115 -0.49 4.31 9.62
CA ILE A 115 -1.86 4.69 10.00
C ILE A 115 -2.88 3.80 9.28
N LEU A 116 -2.75 3.63 7.96
CA LEU A 116 -3.64 2.76 7.18
C LEU A 116 -3.60 1.31 7.66
N LEU A 117 -2.41 0.80 8.00
CA LEU A 117 -2.25 -0.53 8.56
C LEU A 117 -2.98 -0.65 9.90
N TYR A 118 -2.85 0.34 10.78
CA TYR A 118 -3.58 0.38 12.05
C TYR A 118 -5.10 0.36 11.83
N LEU A 119 -5.62 1.21 10.95
CA LEU A 119 -7.06 1.28 10.63
C LEU A 119 -7.58 -0.05 10.09
N ALA A 120 -6.84 -0.68 9.17
CA ALA A 120 -7.21 -1.96 8.59
C ALA A 120 -7.12 -3.11 9.61
N TYR A 121 -6.02 -3.21 10.36
CA TYR A 121 -5.77 -4.30 11.27
C TYR A 121 -6.69 -4.27 12.50
N SER A 122 -6.92 -3.10 13.09
CA SER A 122 -7.88 -2.94 14.19
C SER A 122 -9.30 -3.32 13.77
N SER A 123 -9.72 -2.88 12.59
CA SER A 123 -11.04 -3.21 12.02
C SER A 123 -11.18 -4.68 11.64
N PHE A 124 -10.08 -5.34 11.26
CA PHE A 124 -10.05 -6.78 11.01
C PHE A 124 -10.18 -7.59 12.30
N LYS A 125 -9.54 -7.14 13.38
CA LYS A 125 -9.55 -7.82 14.69
C LYS A 125 -10.90 -7.69 15.40
N GLU A 126 -11.52 -6.51 15.34
CA GLU A 126 -12.82 -6.25 15.97
C GLU A 126 -13.83 -5.74 14.94
N PRO A 127 -14.31 -6.59 14.01
CA PRO A 127 -15.12 -6.17 12.87
C PRO A 127 -16.53 -5.66 13.25
N ASN A 128 -16.98 -5.91 14.48
CA ASN A 128 -18.30 -5.49 14.96
C ASN A 128 -18.22 -4.29 15.91
N ALA A 129 -17.03 -3.72 16.11
CA ALA A 129 -16.89 -2.56 16.96
C ALA A 129 -17.46 -1.28 16.30
N SER A 130 -17.96 -0.36 17.12
CA SER A 130 -18.65 0.86 16.64
C SER A 130 -17.75 1.79 15.83
N TRP A 131 -16.44 1.73 16.02
CA TRP A 131 -15.45 2.55 15.31
C TRP A 131 -15.05 2.02 13.93
N VAL A 132 -15.44 0.79 13.57
CA VAL A 132 -15.04 0.18 12.28
C VAL A 132 -15.51 1.01 11.09
N SER A 133 -16.77 1.46 11.11
CA SER A 133 -17.32 2.28 10.02
C SER A 133 -16.51 3.58 9.82
N MET A 134 -16.11 4.22 10.93
CA MET A 134 -15.26 5.40 10.90
C MET A 134 -13.88 5.08 10.35
N ASN A 135 -13.23 4.02 10.81
CA ASN A 135 -11.91 3.62 10.34
C ASN A 135 -11.87 3.34 8.84
N LEU A 136 -12.89 2.66 8.31
CA LEU A 136 -13.00 2.36 6.88
C LEU A 136 -13.22 3.63 6.03
N ARG A 137 -14.02 4.57 6.53
CA ARG A 137 -14.22 5.88 5.90
C ARG A 137 -12.94 6.73 5.92
N LEU A 138 -12.25 6.79 7.06
CA LEU A 138 -10.99 7.48 7.19
C LEU A 138 -9.92 6.89 6.27
N GLY A 139 -9.79 5.55 6.22
CA GLY A 139 -8.86 4.87 5.31
C GLY A 139 -9.17 5.17 3.85
N THR A 140 -10.45 5.18 3.46
CA THR A 140 -10.90 5.56 2.11
C THR A 140 -10.54 7.00 1.80
N LEU A 141 -10.81 7.94 2.72
CA LEU A 141 -10.54 9.36 2.52
C LEU A 141 -9.04 9.65 2.43
N LEU A 142 -8.23 9.07 3.31
CA LEU A 142 -6.78 9.23 3.31
C LEU A 142 -6.15 8.72 2.01
N THR A 143 -6.53 7.51 1.57
CA THR A 143 -6.01 6.93 0.33
C THR A 143 -6.50 7.67 -0.92
N PHE A 144 -7.73 8.21 -0.91
CA PHE A 144 -8.22 9.11 -1.95
C PHE A 144 -7.42 10.41 -2.02
N GLY A 145 -7.14 11.03 -0.86
CA GLY A 145 -6.24 12.18 -0.75
C GLY A 145 -4.84 11.87 -1.29
N GLY A 146 -4.36 10.65 -1.06
CA GLY A 146 -3.11 10.13 -1.60
C GLY A 146 -2.99 10.23 -3.12
N PHE A 147 -4.09 10.19 -3.88
CA PHE A 147 -4.03 10.34 -5.34
C PHE A 147 -3.51 11.71 -5.79
N PHE A 148 -3.82 12.78 -5.04
CA PHE A 148 -3.31 14.12 -5.35
C PHE A 148 -1.80 14.22 -5.12
N VAL A 149 -1.31 13.61 -4.05
CA VAL A 149 0.13 13.53 -3.76
C VAL A 149 0.83 12.68 -4.82
N ILE A 150 0.28 11.51 -5.18
CA ILE A 150 0.84 10.64 -6.21
C ILE A 150 0.90 11.35 -7.56
N ALA A 151 -0.15 12.10 -7.93
CA ALA A 151 -0.15 12.87 -9.17
C ALA A 151 0.98 13.92 -9.21
N LEU A 152 1.23 14.59 -8.08
CA LEU A 152 2.35 15.52 -7.93
C LEU A 152 3.71 14.80 -8.08
N LEU A 153 3.88 13.65 -7.42
CA LEU A 153 5.13 12.89 -7.48
C LEU A 153 5.41 12.33 -8.89
N ILE A 154 4.38 11.85 -9.58
CA ILE A 154 4.49 11.43 -10.98
C ILE A 154 4.88 12.63 -11.87
N TYR A 155 4.32 13.81 -11.61
CA TYR A 155 4.72 15.03 -12.34
C TYR A 155 6.20 15.36 -12.11
N TYR A 156 6.73 15.18 -10.90
CA TYR A 156 8.16 15.34 -10.61
C TYR A 156 9.03 14.34 -11.37
N GLU A 157 8.64 13.05 -11.39
CA GLU A 157 9.32 12.02 -12.19
C GLU A 157 9.37 12.38 -13.69
N ILE A 158 8.26 12.87 -14.24
CA ILE A 158 8.20 13.34 -15.63
C ILE A 158 9.12 14.53 -15.87
N LYS A 159 9.16 15.50 -14.95
CA LYS A 159 10.06 16.67 -15.04
C LYS A 159 11.53 16.30 -15.03
N MET A 160 11.89 15.28 -14.26
CA MET A 160 13.25 14.77 -14.18
C MET A 160 13.63 13.87 -15.36
N GLY A 161 12.64 13.37 -16.12
CA GLY A 161 12.86 12.36 -17.16
C GLY A 161 13.29 11.01 -16.58
N LYS A 162 12.95 10.74 -15.32
CA LYS A 162 13.38 9.57 -14.54
C LYS A 162 12.20 8.98 -13.79
N ILE A 163 12.08 7.66 -13.80
CA ILE A 163 11.02 6.92 -13.12
C ILE A 163 11.63 6.10 -11.98
N CYS A 164 11.01 6.22 -10.81
CA CYS A 164 11.41 5.50 -9.60
C CYS A 164 10.52 4.26 -9.41
N GLN A 165 11.12 3.06 -9.54
CA GLN A 165 10.39 1.79 -9.45
C GLN A 165 9.85 1.53 -8.03
N TYR A 166 10.58 1.97 -7.00
CA TYR A 166 10.15 1.87 -5.61
C TYR A 166 8.96 2.80 -5.33
N CYS A 167 9.01 4.03 -5.85
CA CYS A 167 7.94 5.02 -5.75
C CYS A 167 6.68 4.52 -6.46
N SER A 168 6.83 3.98 -7.67
CA SER A 168 5.75 3.32 -8.42
C SER A 168 5.10 2.18 -7.63
N THR A 169 5.89 1.40 -6.88
CA THR A 169 5.36 0.34 -6.00
C THR A 169 4.57 0.91 -4.83
N ALA A 170 5.01 2.01 -4.23
CA ALA A 170 4.27 2.73 -3.19
C ALA A 170 2.96 3.34 -3.73
N HIS A 171 3.00 3.92 -4.94
CA HIS A 171 1.81 4.44 -5.61
C HIS A 171 0.77 3.34 -5.86
N LEU A 172 1.23 2.18 -6.35
CA LEU A 172 0.38 1.00 -6.54
C LEU A 172 -0.22 0.52 -5.22
N ALA A 173 0.56 0.50 -4.13
CA ALA A 173 0.07 0.14 -2.81
C ALA A 173 -1.04 1.08 -2.32
N ASN A 174 -0.95 2.39 -2.59
CA ASN A 174 -2.03 3.33 -2.25
C ASN A 174 -3.30 3.07 -3.08
N ILE A 175 -3.16 2.80 -4.38
CA ILE A 175 -4.30 2.44 -5.25
C ILE A 175 -4.99 1.17 -4.72
N ALA A 176 -4.21 0.13 -4.43
CA ALA A 176 -4.72 -1.11 -3.88
C ALA A 176 -5.39 -0.90 -2.52
N ALA A 177 -4.78 -0.09 -1.63
CA ALA A 177 -5.35 0.25 -0.34
C ALA A 177 -6.68 1.01 -0.47
N PHE A 178 -6.77 1.98 -1.40
CA PHE A 178 -8.02 2.68 -1.71
C PHE A 178 -9.13 1.71 -2.11
N ILE A 179 -8.86 0.81 -3.05
CA ILE A 179 -9.84 -0.20 -3.49
C ILE A 179 -10.26 -1.07 -2.29
N GLY A 180 -9.32 -1.50 -1.46
CA GLY A 180 -9.58 -2.32 -0.27
C GLY A 180 -10.48 -1.62 0.74
N PHE A 181 -10.11 -0.41 1.17
CA PHE A 181 -10.90 0.39 2.10
C PHE A 181 -12.28 0.75 1.54
N PHE A 182 -12.35 1.18 0.27
CA PHE A 182 -13.61 1.53 -0.37
C PHE A 182 -14.56 0.34 -0.43
N ARG A 183 -14.07 -0.85 -0.79
CA ARG A 183 -14.87 -2.07 -0.83
C ARG A 183 -15.36 -2.47 0.56
N LEU A 184 -14.49 -2.43 1.56
CA LEU A 184 -14.86 -2.76 2.95
C LEU A 184 -15.87 -1.76 3.50
N MET A 185 -15.69 -0.47 3.24
CA MET A 185 -16.63 0.58 3.60
C MET A 185 -18.01 0.31 2.97
N LYS A 186 -18.06 -0.03 1.68
CA LYS A 186 -19.32 -0.38 1.01
C LYS A 186 -19.96 -1.64 1.59
N MET A 187 -19.18 -2.68 1.89
CA MET A 187 -19.71 -3.87 2.56
C MET A 187 -20.28 -3.51 3.93
N ASN A 188 -19.59 -2.69 4.73
CA ASN A 188 -20.03 -2.26 6.07
C ASN A 188 -21.32 -1.43 6.05
N GLU A 189 -21.62 -0.75 4.94
CA GLU A 189 -22.88 -0.01 4.74
C GLU A 189 -24.04 -0.90 4.25
N THR A 190 -23.78 -2.19 3.98
CA THR A 190 -24.74 -3.14 3.40
C THR A 190 -24.85 -4.40 4.25
N LYS A 191 -25.82 -5.28 3.93
CA LYS A 191 -25.98 -6.59 4.62
C LYS A 191 -24.83 -7.56 4.37
N ASP A 192 -24.03 -7.31 3.33
CA ASP A 192 -22.84 -8.09 2.96
C ASP A 192 -21.78 -8.14 4.08
N TRP A 193 -21.83 -7.24 5.07
CA TRP A 193 -20.94 -7.27 6.23
C TRP A 193 -21.15 -8.50 7.12
N ASP A 194 -22.40 -8.92 7.29
CA ASP A 194 -22.84 -9.94 8.25
C ASP A 194 -23.17 -11.29 7.58
N ASP A 195 -23.60 -11.27 6.32
CA ASP A 195 -24.05 -12.46 5.54
C ASP A 195 -22.96 -13.55 5.37
N ILE A 196 -21.73 -13.28 5.80
CA ILE A 196 -20.57 -14.14 5.53
C ILE A 196 -20.17 -15.01 6.72
N TRP A 197 -20.61 -14.71 7.95
CA TRP A 197 -20.43 -15.64 9.10
C TRP A 197 -21.36 -16.85 9.00
N ALA A 198 -22.53 -16.72 8.35
CA ALA A 198 -23.49 -17.79 8.19
C ALA A 198 -23.02 -18.98 7.32
N GLN A 199 -21.85 -18.86 6.65
CA GLN A 199 -21.24 -19.92 5.84
C GLN A 199 -20.03 -20.60 6.51
N VAL A 200 -19.56 -20.09 7.66
CA VAL A 200 -18.48 -20.72 8.43
C VAL A 200 -19.03 -21.65 9.51
N ASP A 201 -20.27 -21.41 9.96
CA ASP A 201 -20.98 -22.22 10.96
C ASP A 201 -21.92 -23.28 10.36
N LYS A 202 -21.69 -23.69 9.10
CA LYS A 202 -22.37 -24.84 8.46
C LYS A 202 -21.37 -25.87 7.97
#